data_AF-A0A951DL24-F1
#
_entry.id   AF-A0A951DL24-F1
#
_cell.length_a   1.000
_cell.length_b   1.000
_cell.length_c   1.000
_cell.angle_alpha   90.00
_cell.angle_beta   90.00
_cell.angle_gamma   90.00
#
_symmetry.space_group_name_H-M   'P 1'
#
loop_
_entity.id
_entity.type
_entity.pdbx_description
1 polymer ?
#
loop_
_entity_poly.entity_id
_entity_poly.type
_entity_poly.pdbx_seq_one_letter_code
_entity_poly.pdbx_strand_id
1 'polypeptide(L)'
;MTTSAYAEVVQLLEGDTPIARDDVRRWIETGDLLTWSAVYELTRTEWSRITPEIPTEEQIGFMRRYLLRCIEENPTPGHYLHGGFQAAWELAASLKHWRRLEAKRQGALLRGVAVDLEKAYRRADAATQNRILCGVLEHAFEDPALRPYFSSWERDPELREIYRLALEWGAAHEDR
;
A
#
# COMPACT_ATOMS: atom_id res chain seq x y z
N MET A 1 15.43 -18.75 -24.33
CA MET A 1 15.53 -18.24 -22.95
C MET A 1 14.15 -17.70 -22.61
N THR A 2 13.54 -18.15 -21.51
CA THR A 2 12.24 -17.63 -21.08
C THR A 2 12.48 -16.25 -20.45
N THR A 3 11.82 -15.21 -20.95
CA THR A 3 11.83 -13.88 -20.34
C THR A 3 11.26 -13.96 -18.93
N SER A 4 11.84 -13.26 -17.95
CA SER A 4 11.30 -13.25 -16.59
C SER A 4 10.02 -12.43 -16.53
N ALA A 5 9.12 -12.74 -15.58
CA ALA A 5 7.88 -11.98 -15.38
C ALA A 5 8.16 -10.49 -15.18
N TYR A 6 9.17 -10.13 -14.39
CA TYR A 6 9.60 -8.73 -14.24
C TYR A 6 9.95 -8.08 -15.58
N ALA A 7 10.74 -8.75 -16.43
CA ALA A 7 11.13 -8.19 -17.73
C ALA A 7 9.94 -8.02 -18.68
N GLU A 8 8.95 -8.92 -18.64
CA GLU A 8 7.68 -8.76 -19.37
C GLU A 8 6.96 -7.48 -18.95
N VAL A 9 6.83 -7.23 -17.64
CA VAL A 9 6.14 -6.05 -17.11
C VAL A 9 6.87 -4.76 -17.50
N VAL A 10 8.21 -4.74 -17.36
CA VAL A 10 9.04 -3.57 -17.71
C VAL A 10 8.93 -3.24 -19.19
N GLN A 11 8.94 -4.24 -20.07
CA GLN A 11 8.76 -4.01 -21.50
C GLN A 11 7.41 -3.34 -21.81
N LEU A 12 6.35 -3.69 -21.07
CA LEU A 12 5.03 -3.08 -21.24
C LEU A 12 4.95 -1.66 -20.67
N LEU A 13 5.68 -1.37 -19.58
CA LEU A 13 5.82 -0.02 -19.03
C LEU A 13 6.46 0.96 -20.02
N GLU A 14 7.35 0.49 -20.88
CA GLU A 14 8.08 1.32 -21.85
C GLU A 14 7.38 1.45 -23.23
N GLY A 15 6.33 0.65 -23.47
CA GLY A 15 5.61 0.63 -24.75
C GLY A 15 4.20 1.20 -24.67
N ASP A 16 3.42 1.01 -25.75
CA ASP A 16 2.00 1.43 -25.86
C ASP A 16 1.05 0.24 -26.11
N THR A 17 1.53 -0.98 -25.88
CA THR A 17 0.76 -2.20 -26.19
C THR A 17 -0.37 -2.40 -25.18
N PRO A 18 -1.58 -2.79 -25.59
CA PRO A 18 -2.64 -3.20 -24.68
C PRO A 18 -2.19 -4.33 -23.74
N ILE A 19 -2.64 -4.27 -22.49
CA ILE A 19 -2.22 -5.20 -21.43
C ILE A 19 -3.43 -6.06 -21.06
N ALA A 20 -3.29 -7.38 -21.14
CA ALA A 20 -4.36 -8.27 -20.72
C ALA A 20 -4.45 -8.31 -19.19
N ARG A 21 -5.67 -8.20 -18.64
CA ARG A 21 -5.89 -8.34 -17.19
C ARG A 21 -5.36 -9.65 -16.61
N ASP A 22 -5.50 -10.74 -17.36
CA ASP A 22 -5.08 -12.05 -16.89
C ASP A 22 -3.54 -12.16 -16.81
N ASP A 23 -2.80 -11.40 -17.62
CA ASP A 23 -1.35 -11.27 -17.45
C ASP A 23 -1.00 -10.52 -16.17
N VAL A 24 -1.71 -9.43 -15.87
CA VAL A 24 -1.51 -8.70 -14.60
C VAL A 24 -1.74 -9.62 -13.40
N ARG A 25 -2.81 -10.42 -13.43
CA ARG A 25 -3.09 -11.42 -12.38
C ARG A 25 -1.98 -12.47 -12.27
N ARG A 26 -1.54 -13.02 -13.40
CA ARG A 26 -0.43 -13.97 -13.46
C ARG A 26 0.84 -13.40 -12.84
N TRP A 27 1.17 -12.13 -13.10
CA TRP A 27 2.33 -11.47 -12.48
C TRP A 27 2.14 -11.23 -10.98
N ILE A 28 0.94 -10.87 -10.53
CA ILE A 28 0.62 -10.77 -9.10
C ILE A 28 0.77 -12.14 -8.40
N GLU A 29 0.39 -13.23 -9.05
CA GLU A 29 0.49 -14.58 -8.50
C GLU A 29 1.93 -15.08 -8.31
N THR A 30 2.92 -14.46 -8.97
CA THR A 30 4.33 -14.84 -8.81
C THR A 30 4.83 -14.69 -7.37
N GLY A 31 4.25 -13.75 -6.60
CA GLY A 31 4.72 -13.41 -5.25
C GLY A 31 6.12 -12.80 -5.18
N ASP A 32 6.76 -12.53 -6.32
CA ASP A 32 8.09 -11.94 -6.38
C ASP A 32 8.01 -10.42 -6.21
N LEU A 33 8.74 -9.88 -5.23
CA LEU A 33 8.60 -8.47 -4.85
C LEU A 33 9.09 -7.52 -5.94
N LEU A 34 10.10 -7.93 -6.71
CA LEU A 34 10.60 -7.17 -7.84
C LEU A 34 9.56 -7.13 -8.96
N THR A 35 8.96 -8.26 -9.32
CA THR A 35 7.83 -8.33 -10.27
C THR A 35 6.65 -7.50 -9.77
N TRP A 36 6.26 -7.63 -8.51
CA TRP A 36 5.20 -6.82 -7.90
C TRP A 36 5.48 -5.33 -7.98
N SER A 37 6.72 -4.89 -7.82
CA SER A 37 7.06 -3.47 -7.94
C SER A 37 6.77 -2.88 -9.32
N ALA A 38 7.07 -3.65 -10.38
CA ALA A 38 6.77 -3.22 -11.73
C ALA A 38 5.25 -3.28 -12.00
N VAL A 39 4.55 -4.28 -11.48
CA VAL A 39 3.08 -4.36 -11.59
C VAL A 39 2.42 -3.21 -10.83
N TYR A 40 2.95 -2.81 -9.68
CA TYR A 40 2.48 -1.66 -8.92
C TYR A 40 2.52 -0.40 -9.79
N GLU A 41 3.67 -0.10 -10.38
CA GLU A 41 3.81 1.07 -11.25
C GLU A 41 2.91 0.97 -12.47
N LEU A 42 2.84 -0.20 -13.12
CA LEU A 42 1.97 -0.45 -14.27
C LEU A 42 0.50 -0.17 -13.94
N THR A 43 0.01 -0.64 -12.80
CA THR A 43 -1.37 -0.36 -12.37
C THR A 43 -1.61 1.09 -11.96
N ARG A 44 -0.56 1.87 -11.72
CA ARG A 44 -0.65 3.27 -11.30
C ARG A 44 -0.62 4.22 -12.49
N THR A 45 0.28 4.00 -13.44
CA THR A 45 0.49 4.89 -14.60
C THR A 45 -0.20 4.41 -15.86
N GLU A 46 -0.34 3.09 -16.03
CA GLU A 46 -0.75 2.46 -17.29
C GLU A 46 -2.11 1.75 -17.21
N TRP A 47 -2.89 2.04 -16.16
CA TRP A 47 -4.16 1.38 -15.88
C TRP A 47 -5.13 1.39 -17.06
N SER A 48 -5.13 2.45 -17.87
CA SER A 48 -6.01 2.63 -19.02
C SER A 48 -5.73 1.67 -20.17
N ARG A 49 -4.52 1.08 -20.22
CA ARG A 49 -4.14 0.06 -21.21
C ARG A 49 -4.55 -1.34 -20.78
N ILE A 50 -4.96 -1.55 -19.53
CA ILE A 50 -5.34 -2.86 -19.00
C ILE A 50 -6.78 -3.19 -19.43
N THR A 51 -6.93 -4.21 -20.28
CA THR A 51 -8.24 -4.63 -20.82
C THR A 51 -8.49 -6.11 -20.58
N PRO A 52 -9.68 -6.49 -20.05
CA PRO A 52 -10.66 -5.61 -19.40
C PRO A 52 -10.09 -4.94 -18.14
N GLU A 53 -10.70 -3.85 -17.68
CA GLU A 53 -10.24 -3.14 -16.48
C GLU A 53 -10.19 -4.06 -15.23
N ILE A 54 -9.23 -3.79 -14.35
CA ILE A 54 -9.11 -4.46 -13.06
C ILE A 54 -10.16 -3.86 -12.11
N PRO A 55 -11.00 -4.68 -11.45
CA PRO A 55 -11.92 -4.16 -10.43
C PRO A 55 -11.17 -3.39 -9.34
N THR A 56 -11.70 -2.24 -8.93
CA THR A 56 -11.06 -1.36 -7.94
C THR A 56 -10.67 -2.10 -6.65
N GLU A 57 -11.52 -3.00 -6.15
CA GLU A 57 -11.20 -3.78 -4.95
C GLU A 57 -10.01 -4.74 -5.14
N GLU A 58 -9.84 -5.28 -6.34
CA GLU A 58 -8.73 -6.17 -6.68
C GLU A 58 -7.42 -5.39 -6.75
N GLN A 59 -7.44 -4.22 -7.40
CA GLN A 59 -6.28 -3.32 -7.49
C GLN A 59 -5.84 -2.83 -6.10
N ILE A 60 -6.76 -2.30 -5.28
CA ILE A 60 -6.48 -1.87 -3.91
C ILE A 60 -5.93 -3.05 -3.08
N GLY A 61 -6.54 -4.23 -3.22
CA GLY A 61 -6.10 -5.43 -2.52
C GLY A 61 -4.66 -5.81 -2.86
N PHE A 62 -4.26 -5.70 -4.13
CA PHE A 62 -2.89 -5.93 -4.56
C PHE A 62 -1.93 -4.83 -4.03
N MET A 63 -2.24 -3.55 -4.25
CA MET A 63 -1.39 -2.43 -3.81
C MET A 63 -1.11 -2.49 -2.31
N ARG A 64 -2.14 -2.74 -1.49
CA ARG A 64 -2.02 -2.97 -0.05
C ARG A 64 -1.02 -4.07 0.28
N ARG A 65 -1.14 -5.25 -0.35
CA ARG A 65 -0.24 -6.40 -0.08
C ARG A 65 1.20 -6.08 -0.44
N TYR A 66 1.42 -5.45 -1.60
CA TYR A 66 2.75 -5.05 -2.04
C TYR A 66 3.39 -4.05 -1.07
N LEU A 67 2.70 -2.95 -0.77
CA LEU A 67 3.25 -1.92 0.12
C LEU A 67 3.52 -2.45 1.53
N LEU A 68 2.63 -3.28 2.10
CA LEU A 68 2.86 -3.91 3.39
C LEU A 68 4.10 -4.81 3.40
N ARG A 69 4.33 -5.60 2.35
CA ARG A 69 5.55 -6.42 2.24
C ARG A 69 6.80 -5.55 2.11
N CYS A 70 6.76 -4.48 1.33
CA CYS A 70 7.90 -3.55 1.24
C CYS A 70 8.20 -2.88 2.56
N ILE A 71 7.16 -2.53 3.34
CA ILE A 71 7.35 -2.06 4.72
C ILE A 71 8.05 -3.17 5.50
N GLU A 72 7.49 -4.36 5.63
CA GLU A 72 8.05 -5.41 6.49
C GLU A 72 9.46 -5.88 6.10
N GLU A 73 9.70 -6.13 4.81
CA GLU A 73 10.95 -6.67 4.29
C GLU A 73 12.02 -5.59 4.09
N ASN A 74 11.62 -4.32 3.95
CA ASN A 74 12.49 -3.18 3.73
C ASN A 74 13.61 -3.45 2.70
N PRO A 75 13.25 -3.80 1.46
CA PRO A 75 14.25 -4.13 0.44
C PRO A 75 15.10 -2.91 0.08
N THR A 76 16.27 -3.16 -0.51
CA THR A 76 17.03 -2.07 -1.14
C THR A 76 16.21 -1.49 -2.29
N PRO A 77 15.90 -0.18 -2.26
CA PRO A 77 15.07 0.43 -3.28
C PRO A 77 15.76 0.35 -4.65
N GLY A 78 14.95 0.20 -5.69
CA GLY A 78 15.38 0.13 -7.08
C GLY A 78 14.53 1.04 -7.95
N HIS A 79 14.55 0.80 -9.27
CA HIS A 79 13.81 1.62 -10.23
C HIS A 79 12.31 1.69 -9.88
N TYR A 80 11.67 0.54 -9.62
CA TYR A 80 10.27 0.46 -9.21
C TYR A 80 10.08 -0.03 -7.76
N LEU A 81 11.08 -0.74 -7.24
CA LEU A 81 11.02 -1.37 -5.92
C LEU A 81 11.12 -0.32 -4.81
N HIS A 82 10.09 -0.25 -3.97
CA HIS A 82 10.03 0.68 -2.85
C HIS A 82 10.81 0.13 -1.65
N GLY A 83 11.65 0.97 -1.03
CA GLY A 83 12.15 0.70 0.31
C GLY A 83 11.06 0.83 1.36
N GLY A 84 11.32 0.40 2.60
CA GLY A 84 10.28 0.31 3.63
C GLY A 84 9.64 1.66 4.02
N PHE A 85 10.42 2.74 4.11
CA PHE A 85 9.87 4.07 4.37
C PHE A 85 9.12 4.65 3.17
N GLN A 86 9.61 4.41 1.95
CA GLN A 86 8.92 4.84 0.73
C GLN A 86 7.55 4.16 0.62
N ALA A 87 7.50 2.85 0.87
CA ALA A 87 6.26 2.09 0.88
C ALA A 87 5.30 2.53 1.99
N ALA A 88 5.83 2.92 3.16
CA ALA A 88 5.03 3.45 4.25
C ALA A 88 4.33 4.76 3.87
N TRP A 89 5.09 5.71 3.32
CA TRP A 89 4.56 6.98 2.83
C TRP A 89 3.52 6.79 1.74
N GLU A 90 3.82 5.91 0.78
CA GLU A 90 2.92 5.58 -0.34
C GLU A 90 1.62 4.92 0.15
N LEU A 91 1.68 4.09 1.21
CA LEU A 91 0.49 3.52 1.83
C LEU A 91 -0.37 4.58 2.52
N ALA A 92 0.23 5.56 3.19
CA ALA A 92 -0.51 6.69 3.77
C ALA A 92 -1.21 7.51 2.69
N ALA A 93 -0.49 7.87 1.61
CA ALA A 93 -1.06 8.57 0.46
C ALA A 93 -2.21 7.76 -0.19
N SER A 94 -2.00 6.45 -0.34
CA SER A 94 -3.00 5.52 -0.86
C SER A 94 -4.25 5.48 0.01
N LEU A 95 -4.13 5.45 1.34
CA LEU A 95 -5.28 5.51 2.26
C LEU A 95 -6.11 6.80 2.06
N LYS A 96 -5.44 7.95 1.95
CA LYS A 96 -6.10 9.24 1.67
C LYS A 96 -6.84 9.21 0.32
N HIS A 97 -6.22 8.62 -0.70
CA HIS A 97 -6.82 8.47 -2.02
C HIS A 97 -8.02 7.51 -2.02
N TRP A 98 -7.86 6.29 -1.48
CA TRP A 98 -8.91 5.27 -1.42
C TRP A 98 -10.12 5.72 -0.60
N ARG A 99 -9.92 6.63 0.38
CA ARG A 99 -11.02 7.27 1.09
C ARG A 99 -11.94 8.12 0.19
N ARG A 100 -11.44 8.58 -0.95
CA ARG A 100 -12.18 9.44 -1.87
C ARG A 100 -12.83 8.68 -3.02
N LEU A 101 -12.54 7.38 -3.15
CA LEU A 101 -13.11 6.54 -4.19
C LEU A 101 -14.54 6.12 -3.86
N GLU A 102 -15.45 6.21 -4.83
CA GLU A 102 -16.81 5.69 -4.73
C GLU A 102 -16.84 4.16 -4.94
N ALA A 103 -16.22 3.41 -4.02
CA ALA A 103 -16.22 1.96 -4.04
C ALA A 103 -17.29 1.39 -3.10
N LYS A 104 -18.06 0.39 -3.56
CA LYS A 104 -19.15 -0.24 -2.77
C LYS A 104 -18.69 -0.76 -1.39
N ARG A 105 -17.40 -1.09 -1.26
CA ARG A 105 -16.80 -1.68 -0.05
C ARG A 105 -15.66 -0.85 0.55
N GLN A 106 -15.59 0.43 0.21
CA GLN A 106 -14.53 1.36 0.63
C GLN A 106 -14.22 1.28 2.14
N GLY A 107 -15.23 1.42 3.00
CA GLY A 107 -15.02 1.37 4.45
C GLY A 107 -14.51 0.02 4.96
N ALA A 108 -14.87 -1.08 4.30
CA ALA A 108 -14.35 -2.41 4.65
C ALA A 108 -12.88 -2.58 4.21
N LEU A 109 -12.50 -2.00 3.07
CA LEU A 109 -11.10 -1.99 2.61
C LEU A 109 -10.20 -1.22 3.58
N LEU A 110 -10.61 -0.01 3.98
CA LEU A 110 -9.85 0.83 4.92
C LEU A 110 -9.71 0.17 6.30
N ARG A 111 -10.80 -0.40 6.84
CA ARG A 111 -10.72 -1.22 8.08
C ARG A 111 -9.77 -2.40 7.92
N GLY A 112 -9.79 -3.04 6.76
CA GLY A 112 -8.87 -4.12 6.46
C GLY A 112 -7.40 -3.66 6.55
N VAL A 113 -7.06 -2.50 6.00
CA VAL A 113 -5.67 -1.99 6.07
C VAL A 113 -5.25 -1.75 7.51
N ALA A 114 -6.12 -1.17 8.34
CA ALA A 114 -5.85 -0.97 9.77
C ALA A 114 -5.58 -2.29 10.51
N VAL A 115 -6.36 -3.34 10.21
CA VAL A 115 -6.16 -4.70 10.76
C VAL A 115 -4.83 -5.31 10.32
N ASP A 116 -4.41 -5.09 9.07
CA ASP A 116 -3.12 -5.63 8.62
C ASP A 116 -1.93 -4.88 9.21
N LEU A 117 -2.02 -3.54 9.31
CA LEU A 117 -1.01 -2.73 9.98
C LEU A 117 -0.88 -3.11 11.45
N GLU A 118 -1.98 -3.45 12.11
CA GLU A 118 -1.96 -3.95 13.49
C GLU A 118 -1.16 -5.26 13.58
N LYS A 119 -1.48 -6.23 12.71
CA LYS A 119 -0.76 -7.51 12.66
C LYS A 119 0.72 -7.33 12.30
N ALA A 120 1.03 -6.40 11.39
CA ALA A 120 2.40 -6.08 11.01
C ALA A 120 3.16 -5.44 12.18
N TYR A 121 2.56 -4.50 12.89
CA TYR A 121 3.17 -3.80 14.02
C TYR A 121 3.50 -4.75 15.19
N ARG A 122 2.59 -5.67 15.52
CA ARG A 122 2.81 -6.61 16.63
C ARG A 122 3.93 -7.62 16.38
N ARG A 123 4.13 -8.02 15.12
CA ARG A 123 5.19 -8.99 14.76
C ARG A 123 6.51 -8.32 14.40
N ALA A 124 6.52 -7.00 14.30
CA ALA A 124 7.62 -6.20 13.81
C ALA A 124 8.72 -6.01 14.86
N ASP A 125 9.95 -5.83 14.37
CA ASP A 125 11.03 -5.26 15.17
C ASP A 125 10.84 -3.73 15.33
N ALA A 126 11.66 -3.12 16.19
CA ALA A 126 11.58 -1.69 16.47
C ALA A 126 11.74 -0.83 15.19
N ALA A 127 12.57 -1.26 14.25
CA ALA A 127 12.77 -0.55 12.98
C ALA A 127 11.51 -0.57 12.11
N THR A 128 10.83 -1.71 12.02
CA THR A 128 9.57 -1.87 11.29
C THR A 128 8.41 -1.16 11.97
N GLN A 129 8.35 -1.22 13.30
CA GLN A 129 7.38 -0.44 14.09
C GLN A 129 7.54 1.06 13.85
N ASN A 130 8.78 1.56 13.82
CA ASN A 130 9.06 2.97 13.55
C ASN A 130 8.63 3.38 12.13
N ARG A 131 8.82 2.52 11.13
CA ARG A 131 8.32 2.76 9.77
C ARG A 131 6.80 2.81 9.69
N ILE A 132 6.10 1.94 10.44
CA ILE A 132 4.64 1.96 10.50
C ILE A 132 4.15 3.25 11.17
N LEU A 133 4.73 3.64 12.32
CA LEU A 133 4.35 4.87 13.01
C LEU A 133 4.65 6.10 12.14
N CYS A 134 5.92 6.38 11.87
CA CYS A 134 6.35 7.63 11.26
C CYS A 134 6.06 7.69 9.76
N GLY A 135 6.01 6.54 9.08
CA GLY A 135 5.78 6.51 7.64
C GLY A 135 4.31 6.33 7.25
N VAL A 136 3.52 5.59 8.05
CA VAL A 136 2.11 5.32 7.73
C VAL A 136 1.16 6.12 8.61
N LEU A 137 1.22 5.93 9.93
CA LEU A 137 0.16 6.39 10.83
C LEU A 137 0.16 7.90 10.99
N GLU A 138 1.34 8.51 11.18
CA GLU A 138 1.48 9.97 11.27
C GLU A 138 0.85 10.65 10.05
N HIS A 139 1.25 10.23 8.85
CA HIS A 139 0.73 10.79 7.60
C HIS A 139 -0.72 10.44 7.30
N ALA A 140 -1.18 9.23 7.65
CA ALA A 140 -2.59 8.88 7.49
C ALA A 140 -3.48 9.74 8.41
N PHE A 141 -3.01 10.10 9.61
CA PHE A 141 -3.81 10.81 10.61
C PHE A 141 -3.85 12.33 10.41
N GLU A 142 -3.04 12.86 9.48
CA GLU A 142 -3.21 14.21 8.91
C GLU A 142 -4.60 14.39 8.27
N ASP A 143 -5.24 13.30 7.80
CA ASP A 143 -6.64 13.27 7.39
C ASP A 143 -7.53 12.76 8.55
N PRO A 144 -8.30 13.63 9.23
CA PRO A 144 -9.11 13.24 10.38
C PRO A 144 -10.13 12.14 10.07
N ALA A 145 -10.57 12.03 8.80
CA ALA A 145 -11.55 11.02 8.40
C ALA A 145 -10.95 9.61 8.32
N LEU A 146 -9.62 9.45 8.39
CA LEU A 146 -8.96 8.16 8.48
C LEU A 146 -8.85 7.64 9.93
N ARG A 147 -8.83 8.52 10.93
CA ARG A 147 -8.64 8.16 12.35
C ARG A 147 -9.65 7.13 12.89
N PRO A 148 -10.97 7.17 12.54
CA PRO A 148 -11.94 6.21 13.05
C PRO A 148 -11.66 4.76 12.67
N TYR A 149 -10.97 4.53 11.54
CA TYR A 149 -10.60 3.17 11.09
C TYR A 149 -9.58 2.48 11.99
N PHE A 150 -8.85 3.25 12.81
CA PHE A 150 -7.81 2.78 13.73
C PHE A 150 -8.24 2.86 15.20
N SER A 151 -9.50 3.21 15.49
CA SER A 151 -10.00 3.44 16.86
C SER A 151 -9.87 2.23 17.81
N SER A 152 -9.72 1.00 17.28
CA SER A 152 -9.42 -0.18 18.12
C SER A 152 -8.08 -0.06 18.85
N TRP A 153 -7.10 0.66 18.27
CA TRP A 153 -5.76 0.81 18.83
C TRP A 153 -5.76 1.65 20.11
N GLU A 154 -6.70 2.58 20.26
CA GLU A 154 -6.85 3.40 21.47
C GLU A 154 -7.08 2.53 22.73
N ARG A 155 -7.85 1.46 22.58
CA ARG A 155 -8.23 0.59 23.69
C ARG A 155 -7.19 -0.49 23.97
N ASP A 156 -6.36 -0.79 22.99
CA ASP A 156 -5.34 -1.83 23.09
C ASP A 156 -4.10 -1.34 23.87
N PRO A 157 -3.72 -2.00 24.99
CA PRO A 157 -2.58 -1.54 25.79
C PRO A 157 -1.24 -1.47 25.04
N GLU A 158 -1.02 -2.32 24.05
CA GLU A 158 0.24 -2.38 23.29
C GLU A 158 0.29 -1.33 22.17
N LEU A 159 -0.87 -0.92 21.64
CA LEU A 159 -0.97 -0.01 20.50
C LEU A 159 -1.35 1.43 20.90
N ARG A 160 -1.90 1.61 22.10
CA ARG A 160 -2.45 2.89 22.57
C ARG A 160 -1.46 4.03 22.46
N GLU A 161 -0.21 3.80 22.85
CA GLU A 161 0.80 4.86 22.84
C GLU A 161 1.13 5.32 21.42
N ILE A 162 1.27 4.36 20.50
CA ILE A 162 1.53 4.64 19.08
C ILE A 162 0.34 5.35 18.43
N TYR A 163 -0.87 4.93 18.77
CA TYR A 163 -2.09 5.61 18.33
C TYR A 163 -2.14 7.06 18.83
N ARG A 164 -1.80 7.31 20.10
CA ARG A 164 -1.72 8.65 20.68
C ARG A 164 -0.69 9.52 19.95
N LEU A 165 0.51 9.01 19.71
CA LEU A 165 1.57 9.73 18.98
C LEU A 165 1.13 10.11 17.56
N ALA A 166 0.53 9.18 16.82
CA ALA A 166 0.01 9.45 15.49
C ALA A 166 -1.12 10.50 15.50
N LEU A 167 -1.98 10.51 16.54
CA LEU A 167 -3.02 11.53 16.69
C LEU A 167 -2.43 12.92 16.96
N GLU A 168 -1.40 12.99 17.81
CA GLU A 168 -0.71 14.25 18.11
C GLU A 168 -0.04 14.83 16.86
N TRP A 169 0.63 13.98 16.09
CA TRP A 169 1.17 14.38 14.79
C TRP A 169 0.09 14.88 13.85
N GLY A 170 -0.97 14.09 13.66
CA GLY A 170 -2.07 14.39 12.76
C GLY A 170 -2.77 15.70 13.11
N ALA A 171 -2.95 15.99 14.40
CA ALA A 171 -3.53 17.26 14.87
C ALA A 171 -2.63 18.47 14.62
N ALA A 172 -1.31 18.30 14.65
CA ALA A 172 -0.34 19.35 14.35
C ALA A 172 -0.20 19.65 12.85
N HIS A 173 -0.60 18.70 11.99
CA HIS A 173 -0.39 18.73 10.54
C HIS A 173 -1.68 18.47 9.75
N GLU A 174 -2.84 18.87 10.29
CA GLU A 174 -4.13 18.62 9.61
C GLU A 174 -4.15 19.24 8.20
N ASP A 175 -4.39 18.39 7.21
CA ASP A 175 -4.55 18.80 5.81
C ASP A 175 -5.80 19.68 5.72
N ARG A 176 -5.60 21.00 5.53
CA ARG A 176 -6.68 21.98 5.34
C ARG A 176 -7.24 22.00 3.93
#